data_AF-A0A2V8QYM8-F1
#
_entry.id   AF-A0A2V8QYM8-F1
#
_cell.length_a   1.000
_cell.length_b   1.000
_cell.length_c   1.000
_cell.angle_alpha   90.00
_cell.angle_beta   90.00
_cell.angle_gamma   90.00
#
_symmetry.space_group_name_H-M   'P 1'
#
loop_
_entity.id
_entity.type
_entity.pdbx_description
1 polymer ?
#
loop_
_entity_poly.entity_id
_entity_poly.type
_entity_poly.pdbx_seq_one_letter_code
_entity_poly.pdbx_strand_id
1 'polypeptide(L)' 'GMLELEVEDKFPDRDMTIICHCGGGGRSALAAESLQKMGYKNVRSMAGGFKAWKAAGLPTTK' A
#
# COMPACT_ATOMS: atom_id res chain seq x y z
N GLY A 1 0.95 -13.69 -5.56
CA GLY A 1 -0.46 -13.28 -5.60
C GLY A 1 -0.66 -12.33 -6.78
N MET A 2 -1.88 -11.81 -6.96
CA MET A 2 -2.19 -10.91 -8.08
C MET A 2 -1.36 -9.62 -8.04
N LEU A 3 -1.12 -9.08 -6.84
CA LEU A 3 -0.24 -7.93 -6.62
C LEU A 3 1.15 -8.15 -7.20
N GLU A 4 1.77 -9.28 -6.88
CA GLU A 4 3.14 -9.59 -7.32
C GLU A 4 3.24 -9.84 -8.83
N LEU A 5 2.13 -10.21 -9.49
CA LEU A 5 2.09 -10.44 -10.93
C LEU A 5 1.91 -9.13 -11.73
N GLU A 6 1.22 -8.14 -11.17
CA GLU A 6 0.83 -6.92 -11.91
C GLU A 6 1.71 -5.70 -11.60
N VAL A 7 2.37 -5.67 -10.44
CA VAL A 7 3.01 -4.44 -9.95
C VAL A 7 4.20 -4.00 -10.82
N GLU A 8 4.97 -4.93 -11.39
CA GLU A 8 6.16 -4.60 -12.18
C GLU A 8 5.80 -3.93 -13.52
N ASP A 9 4.67 -4.30 -14.11
CA ASP A 9 4.15 -3.69 -15.34
C ASP A 9 3.58 -2.29 -15.07
N LYS A 10 2.80 -2.15 -13.98
CA LYS A 10 2.16 -0.86 -13.63
C LYS A 10 3.12 0.15 -13.00
N PHE A 11 4.09 -0.33 -12.23
CA PHE A 11 5.03 0.48 -11.46
C PHE A 11 6.45 -0.07 -11.63
N PRO A 12 7.09 0.11 -12.79
CA PRO A 12 8.41 -0.46 -13.07
C PRO A 12 9.53 0.19 -12.23
N ASP A 13 9.33 1.43 -11.76
CA ASP A 13 10.29 2.13 -10.92
C ASP A 13 10.26 1.63 -9.46
N ARG A 14 11.37 1.03 -9.03
CA ARG A 14 11.55 0.48 -7.67
C ARG A 14 11.78 1.55 -6.60
N ASP A 15 12.17 2.76 -7.01
CA ASP A 15 12.36 3.90 -6.11
C ASP A 15 11.07 4.71 -5.92
N MET A 16 10.00 4.40 -6.66
CA MET A 16 8.69 5.02 -6.48
C MET A 16 8.17 4.80 -5.05
N THR A 17 7.62 5.87 -4.47
CA THR A 17 6.95 5.77 -3.15
C THR A 17 5.58 5.14 -3.30
N ILE A 18 5.35 4.03 -2.61
CA ILE A 18 4.09 3.28 -2.63
C ILE A 18 3.48 3.27 -1.23
N ILE A 19 2.25 3.76 -1.11
CA ILE A 19 1.48 3.70 0.14
C ILE A 19 0.34 2.69 -0.01
N CYS A 20 0.46 1.55 0.65
CA CYS A 20 -0.58 0.54 0.68
C CYS A 20 -1.63 0.89 1.73
N HIS A 21 -2.91 0.77 1.38
CA HIS A 21 -4.00 0.87 2.35
C HIS A 21 -5.05 -0.21 2.15
N CYS A 22 -5.74 -0.56 3.23
CA CYS A 22 -6.94 -1.38 3.19
C CYS A 22 -7.94 -0.82 4.22
N GLY A 23 -9.04 -1.52 4.47
CA GLY A 23 -10.04 -1.05 5.45
C GLY A 23 -9.48 -0.84 6.87
N GLY A 24 -8.57 -1.70 7.35
CA GLY A 24 -8.09 -1.69 8.74
C GLY A 24 -6.56 -1.79 8.94
N GLY A 25 -5.77 -1.72 7.86
CA GLY A 25 -4.30 -1.74 7.93
C GLY A 25 -3.62 -3.13 7.82
N GLY A 26 -4.29 -4.22 8.19
CA GLY A 26 -3.66 -5.56 8.19
C GLY A 26 -3.26 -6.08 6.80
N ARG A 27 -4.20 -6.10 5.84
CA ARG A 27 -3.90 -6.56 4.46
C ARG A 27 -2.88 -5.69 3.75
N SER A 28 -2.90 -4.39 4.02
CA SER A 28 -1.94 -3.46 3.43
C SER A 28 -0.54 -3.62 4.02
N ALA A 29 -0.40 -4.09 5.26
CA ALA A 29 0.90 -4.43 5.83
C ALA A 29 1.52 -5.64 5.09
N LEU A 30 0.74 -6.69 4.84
CA LEU A 30 1.20 -7.85 4.07
C LEU A 30 1.56 -7.47 2.62
N ALA A 31 0.73 -6.65 1.97
CA ALA A 31 1.03 -6.14 0.63
C ALA A 31 2.33 -5.32 0.61
N ALA A 32 2.53 -4.45 1.60
CA ALA A 32 3.76 -3.66 1.71
C ALA A 32 4.99 -4.56 1.90
N GLU A 33 4.90 -5.60 2.73
CA GLU A 33 5.97 -6.58 2.93
C GLU A 33 6.30 -7.34 1.63
N SER A 34 5.28 -7.81 0.90
CA SER A 34 5.49 -8.45 -0.43
C SER A 34 6.25 -7.53 -1.38
N LEU A 35 5.84 -6.27 -1.49
CA LEU A 35 6.49 -5.30 -2.39
C LEU A 35 7.94 -5.00 -1.98
N GLN A 36 8.21 -4.89 -0.68
CA GLN A 36 9.58 -4.73 -0.17
C GLN A 36 10.44 -5.95 -0.53
N LYS A 37 9.90 -7.17 -0.38
CA LYS A 37 10.58 -8.42 -0.80
C LYS A 37 10.85 -8.49 -2.30
N MET A 38 10.01 -7.85 -3.11
CA MET A 38 10.22 -7.72 -4.56
C MET A 38 11.25 -6.64 -4.94
N GLY A 39 11.73 -5.84 -3.98
CA GLY A 39 12.77 -4.83 -4.22
C GLY A 39 12.27 -3.39 -4.35
N TYR A 40 10.99 -3.12 -4.10
CA TYR A 40 10.50 -1.73 -3.98
C TYR A 40 11.03 -1.12 -2.67
N LYS A 41 11.73 0.01 -2.79
CA LYS A 41 12.49 0.58 -1.68
C LYS A 41 11.64 1.46 -0.77
N ASN A 42 10.64 2.13 -1.34
CA ASN A 42 9.88 3.19 -0.66
C ASN A 42 8.42 2.78 -0.43
N VAL A 43 8.20 1.62 0.19
CA VAL A 43 6.85 1.09 0.46
C VAL A 43 6.45 1.27 1.92
N ARG A 44 5.25 1.80 2.17
CA ARG A 44 4.67 1.96 3.51
C ARG A 44 3.21 1.50 3.56
N SER A 45 2.76 1.05 4.72
CA SER A 45 1.35 0.73 4.97
C SER A 45 0.70 1.81 5.83
N MET A 46 -0.53 2.21 5.47
CA MET A 46 -1.31 3.18 6.25
C MET A 46 -1.85 2.55 7.54
N ALA A 47 -1.31 2.98 8.68
CA ALA A 47 -1.71 2.50 10.00
C ALA A 47 -3.21 2.73 10.26
N GLY A 48 -3.90 1.70 10.77
CA GLY A 48 -5.35 1.72 10.99
C GLY A 48 -6.21 1.74 9.70
N GLY A 49 -5.58 1.79 8.53
CA GLY A 49 -6.24 1.76 7.23
C GLY A 49 -7.21 2.92 7.01
N PHE A 50 -8.11 2.73 6.05
CA PHE A 50 -9.08 3.74 5.65
C PHE A 50 -10.07 4.11 6.77
N LYS A 51 -10.32 3.19 7.71
CA LYS A 51 -11.12 3.50 8.91
C LYS A 51 -10.48 4.58 9.76
N ALA A 52 -9.17 4.46 10.05
CA ALA A 52 -8.45 5.49 10.80
C ALA A 52 -8.35 6.81 10.03
N TRP A 53 -8.16 6.75 8.71
CA TRP A 53 -8.18 7.94 7.85
C TRP A 53 -9.50 8.72 7.96
N LYS A 54 -10.63 8.02 7.88
CA LYS A 54 -11.95 8.60 8.07
C LYS A 54 -12.17 9.12 9.49
N ALA A 55 -11.73 8.38 10.50
CA ALA A 55 -11.86 8.78 11.91
C ALA A 55 -11.05 10.06 12.21
N ALA A 56 -9.94 10.28 11.51
CA ALA A 56 -9.14 11.49 11.59
C ALA A 56 -9.77 12.70 10.85
N GLY A 57 -10.94 12.54 10.22
CA GLY A 57 -11.62 13.61 9.49
C GLY A 57 -10.90 14.03 8.20
N LEU A 58 -10.02 13.18 7.67
CA LEU A 58 -9.24 13.49 6.48
C LEU A 58 -10.10 13.40 5.20
N PRO A 59 -9.73 14.13 4.13
CA PRO A 59 -10.50 14.14 2.88
C PRO A 59 -10.67 12.75 2.28
N THR A 60 -11.89 12.45 1.80
CA THR A 60 -12.17 11.22 1.06
C THR A 60 -13.02 11.54 -0.17
N THR A 61 -12.66 10.94 -1.30
CA THR A 61 -13.49 10.94 -2.51
C THR A 61 -14.28 9.63 -2.58
N LYS A 62 -15.47 9.70 -3.19
CA LYS A 62 -16.40 8.58 -3.35
C LYS A 62 -16.10 7.80 -4.62
#